data_AF-A0A3Q0J278-F1
#
_entry.id   AF-A0A3Q0J278-F1
#
_cell.length_a   1.000
_cell.length_b   1.000
_cell.length_c   1.000
_cell.angle_alpha   90.00
_cell.angle_beta   90.00
_cell.angle_gamma   90.00
#
_symmetry.space_group_name_H-M   'P 1'
#
loop_
_entity.id
_entity.type
_entity.pdbx_description
1 polymer ?
#
loop_
_entity_poly.entity_id
_entity_poly.type
_entity_poly.pdbx_seq_one_letter_code
_entity_poly.pdbx_strand_id
1 'polypeptide(L)'
;MRGHFLPHRHTLHTPNKRHLRATCMLNVNNNRANSIKLLQDGNIGRSFKAAVTINGIEFYDIGLYTAEALQLWTVKYQYYAYNHTRFMALSRIRIVLNSTTRSLLSVISLSLILSQYSSCARGSGFFELQILEIANYKGELASGICCGGLHRPDPSISCPVQCNTLFRVCLKEYQSNVTSNGPCSFGNTSSPVLGGNSFTLTDPDRANGNLVLPFTFRWTRSFTLILQALDLNNQTSPANMRPIEEASFSGILLPSAEWHTLNHKGKTARITYRVRVQCDLHYFNSTCTTFCRPRDDKFGHFTCDSNGDKVCIAGWKGTNCETAVCKEGCHPTHGKCDVPGLCE
;
A
#
# COMPACT_ATOMS: atom_id res chain seq x y z
N MET A 1 -61.82 -21.92 -9.76
CA MET A 1 -61.16 -20.92 -10.64
C MET A 1 -60.04 -20.29 -9.81
N ARG A 2 -58.78 -20.68 -10.00
CA ARG A 2 -57.75 -19.99 -10.80
C ARG A 2 -57.66 -18.48 -10.53
N GLY A 3 -56.47 -18.03 -10.11
CA GLY A 3 -56.08 -16.61 -10.12
C GLY A 3 -54.77 -16.33 -9.36
N HIS A 4 -53.63 -16.45 -10.04
CA HIS A 4 -52.30 -15.94 -9.63
C HIS A 4 -52.30 -14.40 -9.50
N PHE A 5 -51.43 -13.84 -8.65
CA PHE A 5 -50.53 -12.71 -8.99
C PHE A 5 -49.38 -12.56 -7.95
N LEU A 6 -48.21 -12.16 -8.46
CA LEU A 6 -46.87 -12.15 -7.86
C LEU A 6 -46.63 -11.05 -6.79
N PRO A 7 -45.66 -11.20 -5.86
CA PRO A 7 -45.13 -10.07 -5.11
C PRO A 7 -43.88 -9.46 -5.78
N HIS A 8 -43.87 -8.13 -5.81
CA HIS A 8 -42.79 -7.27 -6.29
C HIS A 8 -41.52 -7.38 -5.44
N ARG A 9 -40.39 -7.30 -6.14
CA ARG A 9 -39.00 -7.35 -5.66
C ARG A 9 -38.60 -6.00 -5.06
N HIS A 10 -38.24 -5.96 -3.79
CA HIS A 10 -37.44 -4.87 -3.20
C HIS A 10 -36.01 -5.36 -2.97
N THR A 11 -35.09 -4.77 -3.73
CA THR A 11 -33.64 -4.97 -3.67
C THR A 11 -33.02 -4.18 -2.51
N LEU A 12 -32.36 -4.91 -1.59
CA LEU A 12 -31.41 -4.35 -0.62
C LEU A 12 -30.08 -4.01 -1.32
N HIS A 13 -29.69 -2.73 -1.24
CA HIS A 13 -28.38 -2.23 -1.67
C HIS A 13 -27.28 -2.75 -0.73
N THR A 14 -26.26 -3.42 -1.27
CA THR A 14 -24.98 -3.67 -0.59
C THR A 14 -23.90 -2.71 -1.13
N PRO A 15 -22.91 -2.28 -0.33
CA PRO A 15 -21.93 -1.29 -0.74
C PRO A 15 -20.81 -1.88 -1.60
N ASN A 16 -20.38 -1.09 -2.58
CA ASN A 16 -19.34 -1.37 -3.57
C ASN A 16 -17.98 -1.76 -2.95
N LYS A 17 -17.44 -2.91 -3.37
CA LYS A 17 -16.02 -3.28 -3.21
C LYS A 17 -15.16 -2.33 -4.03
N ARG A 18 -14.37 -1.45 -3.39
CA ARG A 18 -13.29 -0.71 -4.07
C ARG A 18 -12.12 -1.66 -4.34
N HIS A 19 -11.71 -1.74 -5.59
CA HIS A 19 -10.49 -2.43 -6.03
C HIS A 19 -9.23 -1.70 -5.51
N LEU A 20 -8.44 -2.38 -4.69
CA LEU A 20 -7.07 -1.98 -4.36
C LEU A 20 -6.20 -2.15 -5.62
N ARG A 21 -5.73 -1.05 -6.22
CA ARG A 21 -4.64 -1.06 -7.19
C ARG A 21 -3.33 -0.97 -6.41
N ALA A 22 -2.55 -2.05 -6.40
CA ALA A 22 -1.14 -1.97 -6.03
C ALA A 22 -0.35 -1.55 -7.27
N THR A 23 0.20 -0.33 -7.26
CA THR A 23 1.10 0.15 -8.30
C THR A 23 2.53 -0.02 -7.80
N CYS A 24 3.24 -1.03 -8.28
CA CYS A 24 4.71 -1.08 -8.14
C CYS A 24 5.30 -0.17 -9.23
N MET A 25 5.92 0.94 -8.84
CA MET A 25 6.69 1.79 -9.77
C MET A 25 8.06 1.14 -10.02
N LEU A 26 8.23 0.54 -11.20
CA LEU A 26 9.55 0.20 -11.72
C LEU A 26 10.14 1.48 -12.33
N ASN A 27 11.10 2.10 -11.63
CA ASN A 27 11.88 3.19 -12.18
C ASN A 27 13.00 2.58 -13.05
N VAL A 28 12.75 2.46 -14.36
CA VAL A 28 13.76 2.05 -15.32
C VAL A 28 14.40 3.31 -15.89
N ASN A 29 15.70 3.45 -15.65
CA ASN A 29 16.52 4.54 -16.17
C ASN A 29 16.28 4.78 -17.67
N ASN A 30 16.03 6.05 -18.01
CA ASN A 30 16.14 6.63 -19.36
C ASN A 30 15.66 5.75 -20.52
N ASN A 31 14.35 5.69 -20.75
CA ASN A 31 13.74 5.92 -22.07
C ASN A 31 12.21 6.01 -21.96
N ARG A 32 11.61 6.97 -22.66
CA ARG A 32 10.17 7.31 -22.62
C ARG A 32 9.29 6.10 -22.99
N ALA A 33 8.33 5.74 -22.14
CA ALA A 33 7.27 4.79 -22.50
C ALA A 33 6.01 5.55 -22.96
N ASN A 34 5.53 5.22 -24.15
CA ASN A 34 4.30 5.73 -24.76
C ASN A 34 3.08 4.92 -24.26
N SER A 35 1.89 5.49 -24.43
CA SER A 35 0.60 5.19 -23.75
C SER A 35 0.12 3.73 -23.69
N ILE A 36 -0.66 3.42 -22.65
CA ILE A 36 -1.43 2.16 -22.48
C ILE A 36 -2.90 2.43 -22.83
N LYS A 37 -3.50 1.60 -23.70
CA LYS A 37 -4.92 1.68 -24.08
C LYS A 37 -5.64 0.41 -23.60
N LEU A 38 -6.74 0.59 -22.87
CA LEU A 38 -7.62 -0.51 -22.44
C LEU A 38 -8.82 -0.57 -23.38
N LEU A 39 -9.06 -1.73 -24.00
CA LEU A 39 -10.23 -1.97 -24.84
C LEU A 39 -11.24 -2.83 -24.06
N GLN A 40 -12.51 -2.40 -24.06
CA GLN A 40 -13.61 -3.11 -23.42
C GLN A 40 -14.36 -3.90 -24.50
N ASP A 41 -14.45 -5.23 -24.34
CA ASP A 41 -15.21 -6.07 -25.26
C ASP A 41 -16.57 -6.44 -24.66
N GLY A 42 -17.61 -6.41 -25.50
CA GLY A 42 -19.01 -6.31 -25.13
C GLY A 42 -19.72 -7.62 -24.77
N ASN A 43 -19.02 -8.63 -24.22
CA ASN A 43 -19.67 -9.88 -23.82
C ASN A 43 -19.23 -10.37 -22.43
N ILE A 44 -20.22 -10.91 -21.72
CA ILE A 44 -20.24 -11.20 -20.28
C ILE A 44 -19.16 -12.23 -19.91
N GLY A 45 -18.02 -11.76 -19.42
CA GLY A 45 -16.93 -12.57 -18.88
C GLY A 45 -15.67 -11.74 -18.69
N ARG A 46 -15.14 -11.69 -17.47
CA ARG A 46 -14.03 -10.81 -17.03
C ARG A 46 -12.70 -11.07 -17.76
N SER A 47 -12.50 -10.49 -18.93
CA SER A 47 -11.16 -10.33 -19.52
C SER A 47 -10.96 -8.89 -19.96
N PHE A 48 -9.85 -8.27 -19.51
CA PHE A 48 -9.38 -7.00 -20.02
C PHE A 48 -8.19 -7.31 -20.92
N LYS A 49 -8.25 -6.93 -22.20
CA LYS A 49 -7.08 -6.97 -23.07
C LYS A 49 -6.34 -5.65 -22.95
N ALA A 50 -5.07 -5.71 -22.55
CA ALA A 50 -4.16 -4.58 -22.59
C ALA A 50 -3.23 -4.75 -23.79
N ALA A 51 -3.17 -3.74 -24.65
CA ALA A 51 -2.15 -3.65 -25.70
C ALA A 51 -1.07 -2.69 -25.23
N VAL A 52 0.19 -3.09 -25.34
CA VAL A 52 1.36 -2.25 -25.07
C VAL A 52 2.10 -2.03 -26.38
N THR A 53 2.36 -0.77 -26.71
CA THR A 53 3.12 -0.38 -27.90
C THR A 53 4.53 0.04 -27.49
N ILE A 54 5.54 -0.67 -27.97
CA ILE A 54 6.96 -0.31 -27.77
C ILE A 54 7.59 -0.16 -29.15
N ASN A 55 8.13 1.02 -29.46
CA ASN A 55 8.78 1.33 -30.74
C ASN A 55 7.93 0.98 -31.97
N GLY A 56 6.61 1.21 -31.90
CA GLY A 56 5.69 0.97 -33.01
C GLY A 56 5.22 -0.49 -33.19
N ILE A 57 5.60 -1.40 -32.28
CA ILE A 57 5.17 -2.81 -32.29
C ILE A 57 4.10 -3.02 -31.22
N GLU A 58 2.96 -3.59 -31.59
CA GLU A 58 1.85 -3.92 -30.69
C GLU A 58 1.93 -5.37 -30.19
N PHE A 59 1.79 -5.56 -28.87
CA PHE A 59 1.77 -6.88 -28.23
C PHE A 59 0.38 -7.19 -27.65
N TYR A 60 -0.16 -8.38 -27.94
CA TYR A 60 -1.49 -8.85 -27.51
C TYR A 60 -1.40 -10.18 -26.73
N ASP A 61 -2.21 -10.30 -25.68
CA ASP A 61 -2.52 -11.52 -24.89
C ASP A 61 -1.33 -12.28 -24.25
N ILE A 62 -0.99 -11.93 -23.00
CA ILE A 62 -0.32 -12.84 -22.06
C ILE A 62 -1.41 -13.35 -21.11
N GLY A 63 -1.97 -14.52 -21.41
CA GLY A 63 -3.00 -15.17 -20.59
C GLY A 63 -2.50 -15.45 -19.18
N LEU A 64 -3.12 -14.82 -18.19
CA LEU A 64 -3.04 -15.17 -16.76
C LEU A 64 -3.71 -16.52 -16.54
N TYR A 65 -2.94 -17.61 -16.51
CA TYR A 65 -3.42 -18.87 -15.95
C TYR A 65 -3.27 -18.81 -14.41
N THR A 66 -4.38 -19.05 -13.71
CA THR A 66 -4.43 -19.11 -12.25
C THR A 66 -3.61 -20.29 -11.73
N ALA A 67 -3.02 -20.13 -10.55
CA ALA A 67 -2.05 -21.04 -9.93
C ALA A 67 -2.58 -22.46 -9.62
N GLU A 68 -3.87 -22.74 -9.82
CA GLU A 68 -4.47 -24.07 -9.58
C GLU A 68 -4.30 -25.05 -10.76
N ALA A 69 -3.94 -24.58 -11.97
CA ALA A 69 -3.71 -25.46 -13.12
C ALA A 69 -2.32 -26.13 -13.13
N LEU A 70 -1.36 -25.63 -12.35
CA LEU A 70 0.03 -26.11 -12.32
C LEU A 70 0.25 -27.32 -11.39
N GLN A 71 -0.66 -27.61 -10.45
CA GLN A 71 -0.54 -28.77 -9.57
C GLN A 71 -1.10 -30.08 -10.17
N LEU A 72 -1.99 -30.01 -11.16
CA LEU A 72 -2.55 -31.20 -11.82
C LEU A 72 -1.67 -31.73 -12.97
N TRP A 73 -0.70 -30.95 -13.44
CA TRP A 73 0.22 -31.37 -14.51
C TRP A 73 1.41 -32.18 -13.99
N THR A 74 1.91 -31.89 -12.79
CA THR A 74 3.09 -32.57 -12.21
C THR A 74 2.77 -34.02 -11.80
N VAL A 75 1.55 -34.30 -11.33
CA VAL A 75 1.16 -35.66 -10.89
C VAL A 75 0.87 -36.59 -12.06
N LYS A 76 0.31 -36.08 -13.18
CA LYS A 76 0.08 -36.90 -14.39
C LYS A 76 1.36 -37.27 -15.13
N TYR A 77 2.39 -36.43 -15.07
CA TYR A 77 3.64 -36.67 -15.78
C TYR A 77 4.52 -37.75 -15.13
N GLN A 78 4.42 -37.94 -13.82
CA GLN A 78 5.16 -39.01 -13.12
C GLN A 78 4.54 -40.39 -13.32
N TYR A 79 3.21 -40.49 -13.53
CA TYR A 79 2.53 -41.77 -13.78
C TYR A 79 2.70 -42.27 -15.22
N TYR A 80 2.86 -41.36 -16.19
CA TYR A 80 3.11 -41.73 -17.61
C TYR A 80 4.57 -42.10 -17.91
N ALA A 81 5.52 -41.74 -17.05
CA ALA A 81 6.95 -41.96 -17.29
C ALA A 81 7.47 -43.37 -16.91
N TYR A 82 6.66 -44.21 -16.24
CA TYR A 82 7.11 -45.54 -15.80
C TYR A 82 6.82 -46.67 -16.81
N ASN A 83 5.90 -46.48 -17.76
CA ASN A 83 5.39 -47.59 -18.61
C ASN A 83 5.68 -47.48 -20.12
N HIS A 84 6.64 -46.66 -20.56
CA HIS A 84 7.03 -46.63 -21.99
C HIS A 84 8.55 -46.78 -22.18
N THR A 85 9.11 -47.91 -21.72
CA THR A 85 10.48 -48.37 -22.01
C THR A 85 10.59 -49.24 -23.27
N ARG A 86 9.58 -49.31 -24.13
CA ARG A 86 9.74 -49.92 -25.45
C ARG A 86 9.08 -49.05 -26.51
N PHE A 87 9.82 -48.90 -27.62
CA PHE A 87 9.56 -48.03 -28.77
C PHE A 87 9.77 -46.54 -28.51
N MET A 88 10.96 -46.07 -28.87
CA MET A 88 11.14 -45.06 -29.94
C MET A 88 12.63 -44.98 -30.26
N ALA A 89 12.95 -45.22 -31.53
CA ALA A 89 14.27 -45.09 -32.09
C ALA A 89 14.82 -43.67 -31.90
N LEU A 90 16.10 -43.60 -31.55
CA LEU A 90 16.88 -42.37 -31.39
C LEU A 90 16.89 -41.55 -32.68
N SER A 91 16.03 -40.53 -32.77
CA SER A 91 16.28 -39.36 -33.61
C SER A 91 16.88 -38.27 -32.73
N ARG A 92 18.19 -38.03 -32.89
CA ARG A 92 18.91 -36.94 -32.22
C ARG A 92 18.47 -35.60 -32.81
N ILE A 93 17.42 -34.99 -32.26
CA ILE A 93 17.10 -33.58 -32.55
C ILE A 93 18.02 -32.71 -31.69
N ARG A 94 19.21 -32.38 -32.22
CA ARG A 94 19.98 -31.22 -31.74
C ARG A 94 19.30 -29.97 -32.31
N ILE A 95 18.46 -29.31 -31.51
CA ILE A 95 18.00 -27.96 -31.84
C ILE A 95 19.21 -27.03 -31.71
N VAL A 96 19.84 -26.71 -32.84
CA VAL A 96 20.90 -25.69 -32.90
C VAL A 96 20.20 -24.33 -32.83
N LEU A 97 19.91 -23.87 -31.62
CA LEU A 97 19.51 -22.49 -31.37
C LEU A 97 20.65 -21.56 -31.83
N ASN A 98 20.34 -20.61 -32.72
CA ASN A 98 21.26 -19.58 -33.22
C ASN A 98 21.87 -18.77 -32.04
N SER A 99 23.06 -18.18 -32.18
CA SER A 99 23.76 -17.55 -31.03
C SER A 99 22.95 -16.41 -30.40
N THR A 100 22.14 -15.74 -31.23
CA THR A 100 21.20 -14.69 -30.81
C THR A 100 20.05 -15.24 -29.95
N THR A 101 19.48 -16.41 -30.28
CA THR A 101 18.38 -17.00 -29.50
C THR A 101 18.86 -17.59 -28.17
N ARG A 102 20.09 -18.11 -28.09
CA ARG A 102 20.73 -18.50 -26.82
C ARG A 102 20.98 -17.30 -25.90
N SER A 103 21.37 -16.17 -26.47
CA SER A 103 21.60 -14.92 -25.74
C SER A 103 20.28 -14.31 -25.22
N LEU A 104 19.21 -14.35 -26.02
CA LEU A 104 17.86 -13.94 -25.61
C LEU A 104 17.31 -14.80 -24.46
N LEU A 105 17.43 -16.14 -24.57
CA LEU A 105 16.97 -17.05 -23.53
C LEU A 105 17.73 -16.85 -22.21
N SER A 106 19.04 -16.63 -22.25
CA SER A 106 19.84 -16.37 -21.06
C SER A 106 19.49 -15.02 -20.39
N VAL A 107 19.21 -13.97 -21.16
CA VAL A 107 18.73 -12.68 -20.62
C VAL A 107 17.34 -12.82 -19.99
N ILE A 108 16.42 -13.56 -20.61
CA ILE A 108 15.09 -13.81 -20.06
C ILE A 108 15.19 -14.64 -18.78
N SER A 109 16.00 -15.70 -18.76
CA SER A 109 16.25 -16.50 -17.56
C SER A 109 16.88 -15.68 -16.45
N LEU A 110 17.87 -14.83 -16.74
CA LEU A 110 18.48 -13.95 -15.76
C LEU A 110 17.48 -12.93 -15.22
N SER A 111 16.61 -12.38 -16.06
CA SER A 111 15.54 -11.44 -15.67
C SER A 111 14.47 -12.10 -14.81
N LEU A 112 14.08 -13.35 -15.12
CA LEU A 112 13.17 -14.16 -14.30
C LEU A 112 13.79 -14.58 -12.97
N ILE A 113 15.10 -14.83 -12.95
CA ILE A 113 15.84 -15.13 -11.72
C ILE A 113 15.94 -13.87 -10.85
N LEU A 114 16.27 -12.71 -11.43
CA LEU A 114 16.30 -11.41 -10.76
C LEU A 114 14.91 -11.00 -10.21
N SER A 115 13.83 -11.30 -10.93
CA SER A 115 12.47 -11.04 -10.45
C SER A 115 12.06 -12.00 -9.32
N GLN A 116 12.55 -13.24 -9.31
CA GLN A 116 12.37 -14.19 -8.20
C GLN A 116 13.17 -13.79 -6.94
N TYR A 117 14.33 -13.17 -7.10
CA TYR A 117 15.13 -12.64 -5.98
C TYR A 117 14.66 -11.28 -5.46
N SER A 118 13.75 -10.61 -6.17
CA SER A 118 13.10 -9.37 -5.74
C SER A 118 12.03 -9.66 -4.69
N SER A 119 12.46 -10.11 -3.50
CA SER A 119 11.57 -10.21 -2.34
C SER A 119 11.17 -8.79 -1.92
N CYS A 120 10.06 -8.29 -2.44
CA CYS A 120 9.47 -7.07 -1.91
C CYS A 120 9.12 -7.35 -0.45
N ALA A 121 9.85 -6.74 0.49
CA ALA A 121 9.52 -6.81 1.90
C ALA A 121 8.12 -6.17 2.07
N ARG A 122 7.11 -7.03 2.20
CA ARG A 122 5.72 -6.63 2.41
C ARG A 122 5.58 -6.20 3.87
N GLY A 123 5.30 -4.93 4.06
CA GLY A 123 4.85 -4.39 5.34
C GLY A 123 3.42 -3.91 5.20
N SER A 124 2.75 -3.58 6.30
CA SER A 124 1.42 -2.98 6.24
C SER A 124 1.19 -2.06 7.44
N GLY A 125 0.70 -0.87 7.17
CA GLY A 125 0.41 0.12 8.19
C GLY A 125 -0.02 1.45 7.59
N PHE A 126 -0.03 2.48 8.43
CA PHE A 126 -0.49 3.80 8.03
C PHE A 126 0.29 4.89 8.76
N PHE A 127 0.58 5.96 8.04
CA PHE A 127 1.06 7.22 8.59
C PHE A 127 -0.14 8.14 8.80
N GLU A 128 -0.24 8.74 9.97
CA GLU A 128 -1.32 9.65 10.33
C GLU A 128 -0.77 11.03 10.64
N LEU A 129 -1.49 12.05 10.18
CA LEU A 129 -1.26 13.44 10.54
C LEU A 129 -2.59 14.06 10.95
N GLN A 130 -2.57 14.77 12.08
CA GLN A 130 -3.71 15.54 12.56
C GLN A 130 -3.35 17.01 12.67
N ILE A 131 -4.17 17.85 12.04
CA ILE A 131 -4.09 19.29 12.18
C ILE A 131 -4.69 19.67 13.54
N LEU A 132 -3.95 20.43 14.34
CA LEU A 132 -4.41 20.94 15.63
C LEU A 132 -4.75 22.41 15.55
N GLU A 133 -3.90 23.19 14.87
CA GLU A 133 -4.07 24.64 14.79
C GLU A 133 -3.38 25.21 13.55
N ILE A 134 -3.99 26.24 12.97
CA ILE A 134 -3.29 27.19 12.09
C ILE A 134 -3.59 28.62 12.51
N ALA A 135 -2.58 29.47 12.43
CA ALA A 135 -2.71 30.91 12.65
C ALA A 135 -2.10 31.70 11.47
N ASN A 136 -2.96 32.23 10.61
CA ASN A 136 -2.66 33.20 9.55
C ASN A 136 -3.41 34.50 9.84
N TYR A 137 -2.96 35.28 10.83
CA TYR A 137 -3.69 36.46 11.33
C TYR A 137 -3.95 37.54 10.25
N LYS A 138 -3.13 37.59 9.20
CA LYS A 138 -3.26 38.55 8.11
C LYS A 138 -4.12 38.05 6.94
N GLY A 139 -4.38 36.74 6.84
CA GLY A 139 -5.13 36.15 5.72
C GLY A 139 -4.37 36.21 4.40
N GLU A 140 -3.04 36.04 4.45
CA GLU A 140 -2.15 36.15 3.30
C GLU A 140 -1.76 34.78 2.72
N LEU A 141 -1.39 34.78 1.46
CA LEU A 141 -0.69 33.68 0.78
C LEU A 141 0.82 33.76 1.06
N ALA A 142 1.56 32.70 0.72
CA ALA A 142 3.01 32.68 0.79
C ALA A 142 3.68 33.81 -0.05
N SER A 143 2.97 34.31 -1.07
CA SER A 143 3.39 35.44 -1.89
C SER A 143 3.23 36.81 -1.21
N GLY A 144 2.53 36.89 -0.07
CA GLY A 144 2.18 38.14 0.62
C GLY A 144 0.93 38.84 0.08
N ILE A 145 0.26 38.25 -0.93
CA ILE A 145 -1.02 38.71 -1.46
C ILE A 145 -2.15 38.15 -0.60
N CYS A 146 -3.28 38.87 -0.48
CA CYS A 146 -4.44 38.37 0.24
C CYS A 146 -5.05 37.11 -0.39
N CYS A 147 -5.58 36.25 0.47
CA CYS A 147 -6.59 35.28 0.07
C CYS A 147 -7.75 36.01 -0.64
N GLY A 148 -8.37 35.36 -1.64
CA GLY A 148 -9.29 36.02 -2.58
C GLY A 148 -8.64 36.91 -3.66
N GLY A 149 -7.35 37.25 -3.59
CA GLY A 149 -6.62 37.96 -4.65
C GLY A 149 -6.78 39.48 -4.69
N LEU A 150 -7.40 40.09 -3.67
CA LEU A 150 -7.55 41.54 -3.57
C LEU A 150 -6.25 42.20 -3.06
N HIS A 151 -5.91 43.36 -3.61
CA HIS A 151 -4.78 44.15 -3.11
C HIS A 151 -5.21 44.99 -1.90
N ARG A 152 -4.38 45.04 -0.88
CA ARG A 152 -4.61 45.89 0.30
C ARG A 152 -3.93 47.25 0.12
N PRO A 153 -4.54 48.34 0.59
CA PRO A 153 -3.92 49.67 0.54
C PRO A 153 -2.73 49.80 1.51
N ASP A 154 -2.74 49.06 2.63
CA ASP A 154 -1.67 49.07 3.64
C ASP A 154 -1.33 47.64 4.12
N PRO A 155 -0.05 47.23 4.10
CA PRO A 155 0.43 45.96 4.65
C PRO A 155 0.20 45.70 6.15
N SER A 156 -0.15 46.74 6.91
CA SER A 156 -0.51 46.63 8.33
C SER A 156 -1.91 46.06 8.54
N ILE A 157 -2.79 46.17 7.53
CA ILE A 157 -4.21 45.80 7.61
C ILE A 157 -4.38 44.33 7.19
N SER A 158 -5.24 43.61 7.94
CA SER A 158 -5.64 42.24 7.62
C SER A 158 -6.47 42.17 6.34
N CYS A 159 -6.35 41.07 5.62
CA CYS A 159 -7.08 40.87 4.38
C CYS A 159 -8.60 40.85 4.59
N PRO A 160 -9.37 41.49 3.68
CA PRO A 160 -10.82 41.65 3.84
C PRO A 160 -11.59 40.33 3.66
N VAL A 161 -11.00 39.38 2.92
CA VAL A 161 -11.59 38.07 2.64
C VAL A 161 -10.78 37.01 3.36
N GLN A 162 -11.48 36.07 4.01
CA GLN A 162 -10.84 34.93 4.66
C GLN A 162 -10.37 33.89 3.62
N CYS A 163 -9.31 33.17 3.94
CA CYS A 163 -8.85 32.01 3.18
C CYS A 163 -9.81 30.84 3.33
N ASN A 164 -9.90 29.98 2.30
CA ASN A 164 -10.51 28.67 2.41
C ASN A 164 -9.40 27.64 2.62
N THR A 165 -8.98 27.47 3.86
CA THR A 165 -7.75 26.75 4.21
C THR A 165 -7.97 25.23 4.17
N LEU A 166 -7.18 24.55 3.35
CA LEU A 166 -7.03 23.08 3.33
C LEU A 166 -5.57 22.69 3.43
N PHE A 167 -5.30 21.42 3.72
CA PHE A 167 -3.96 20.89 3.85
C PHE A 167 -3.67 19.80 2.84
N ARG A 168 -2.45 19.81 2.31
CA ARG A 168 -1.90 18.71 1.49
C ARG A 168 -0.67 18.14 2.18
N VAL A 169 -0.65 16.82 2.30
CA VAL A 169 0.47 16.06 2.83
C VAL A 169 1.18 15.37 1.68
N CYS A 170 2.50 15.50 1.65
CA CYS A 170 3.39 14.75 0.78
C CYS A 170 4.43 14.04 1.65
N LEU A 171 4.43 12.71 1.60
CA LEU A 171 5.37 11.88 2.34
C LEU A 171 6.33 11.21 1.35
N LYS A 172 7.63 11.28 1.64
CA LYS A 172 8.67 10.73 0.77
C LYS A 172 9.90 10.28 1.53
N GLU A 173 10.88 9.76 0.79
CA GLU A 173 12.15 9.31 1.34
C GLU A 173 12.89 10.42 2.08
N TYR A 174 13.75 10.02 3.02
CA TYR A 174 14.56 10.96 3.79
C TYR A 174 15.49 11.74 2.85
N GLN A 175 15.48 13.07 3.01
CA GLN A 175 16.36 14.01 2.33
C GLN A 175 16.99 14.91 3.38
N SER A 176 18.31 15.09 3.33
CA SER A 176 19.02 16.00 4.24
C SER A 176 18.73 17.47 3.91
N ASN A 177 18.56 17.78 2.62
CA ASN A 177 18.11 19.08 2.14
C ASN A 177 16.74 18.90 1.46
N VAL A 178 15.68 19.31 2.16
CA VAL A 178 14.31 19.07 1.70
C VAL A 178 13.97 19.99 0.54
N THR A 179 13.58 19.38 -0.58
CA THR A 179 13.02 20.10 -1.72
C THR A 179 11.53 19.80 -1.82
N SER A 180 10.70 20.79 -2.13
CA SER A 180 9.27 20.60 -2.39
C SER A 180 9.01 19.91 -3.74
N ASN A 181 10.06 19.75 -4.54
CA ASN A 181 10.03 19.11 -5.84
C ASN A 181 10.08 17.58 -5.73
N GLY A 182 9.60 16.92 -6.79
CA GLY A 182 9.63 15.47 -6.94
C GLY A 182 8.36 14.77 -6.44
N PRO A 183 8.28 13.45 -6.65
CA PRO A 183 7.11 12.66 -6.27
C PRO A 183 7.06 12.41 -4.75
N CYS A 184 5.85 12.31 -4.21
CA CYS A 184 5.62 11.81 -2.85
C CYS A 184 5.73 10.29 -2.85
N SER A 185 6.95 9.76 -2.76
CA SER A 185 7.26 8.34 -2.97
C SER A 185 6.56 7.40 -1.97
N PHE A 186 6.20 7.89 -0.78
CA PHE A 186 5.44 7.15 0.22
C PHE A 186 3.93 7.45 0.18
N GLY A 187 3.51 8.42 -0.63
CA GLY A 187 2.12 8.78 -0.85
C GLY A 187 1.81 10.25 -0.55
N ASN A 188 0.64 10.69 -1.00
CA ASN A 188 0.10 12.01 -0.71
C ASN A 188 -1.41 11.92 -0.44
N THR A 189 -1.91 12.88 0.34
CA THR A 189 -3.33 13.00 0.66
C THR A 189 -3.66 14.46 0.93
N SER A 190 -4.93 14.83 0.94
CA SER A 190 -5.36 16.19 1.21
C SER A 190 -6.65 16.20 2.03
N SER A 191 -6.80 17.21 2.88
CA SER A 191 -8.01 17.45 3.63
C SER A 191 -9.05 18.16 2.76
N PRO A 192 -10.34 18.15 3.15
CA PRO A 192 -11.26 19.19 2.73
C PRO A 192 -10.83 20.57 3.28
N VAL A 193 -11.56 21.62 2.93
CA VAL A 193 -11.43 22.93 3.59
C VAL A 193 -11.83 22.76 5.06
N LEU A 194 -10.91 23.10 5.97
CA LEU A 194 -11.09 22.93 7.42
C LEU A 194 -11.50 24.23 8.12
N GLY A 195 -11.21 25.38 7.53
CA GLY A 195 -11.58 26.66 8.12
C GLY A 195 -11.01 27.88 7.39
N GLY A 196 -11.15 29.03 8.05
CA GLY A 196 -10.73 30.34 7.59
C GLY A 196 -9.23 30.60 7.73
N ASN A 197 -8.90 31.85 8.04
CA ASN A 197 -7.52 32.32 8.29
C ASN A 197 -6.84 31.63 9.47
N SER A 198 -7.54 31.50 10.60
CA SER A 198 -6.98 30.93 11.83
C SER A 198 -8.04 30.13 12.56
N PHE A 199 -7.68 28.94 13.02
CA PHE A 199 -8.59 28.07 13.77
C PHE A 199 -7.81 27.03 14.57
N THR A 200 -8.48 26.52 15.60
CA THR A 200 -8.03 25.38 16.42
C THR A 200 -9.04 24.25 16.28
N LEU A 201 -8.58 23.04 16.03
CA LEU A 201 -9.41 21.83 15.99
C LEU A 201 -9.29 21.12 17.34
N THR A 202 -10.31 21.30 18.19
CA THR A 202 -10.38 20.64 19.51
C THR A 202 -10.64 19.14 19.39
N ASP A 203 -11.33 18.71 18.33
CA ASP A 203 -11.53 17.31 17.96
C ASP A 203 -11.21 17.13 16.46
N PRO A 204 -9.94 16.83 16.12
CA PRO A 204 -9.51 16.64 14.74
C PRO A 204 -10.23 15.48 14.02
N ASP A 205 -10.66 14.44 14.76
CA ASP A 205 -11.33 13.27 14.21
C ASP A 205 -12.70 13.64 13.64
N ARG A 206 -13.46 14.48 14.36
CA ARG A 206 -14.78 14.96 13.91
C ARG A 206 -14.69 16.07 12.87
N ALA A 207 -13.63 16.87 12.90
CA ALA A 207 -13.45 18.01 12.03
C ALA A 207 -12.86 17.66 10.65
N ASN A 208 -12.67 16.37 10.32
CA ASN A 208 -11.95 15.91 9.14
C ASN A 208 -10.50 16.42 9.06
N GLY A 209 -9.89 16.73 10.21
CA GLY A 209 -8.50 17.18 10.33
C GLY A 209 -7.49 16.03 10.27
N ASN A 210 -7.97 14.80 10.08
CA ASN A 210 -7.16 13.58 10.01
C ASN A 210 -6.79 13.25 8.56
N LEU A 211 -5.49 13.24 8.29
CA LEU A 211 -4.92 12.83 7.02
C LEU A 211 -4.20 11.50 7.22
N VAL A 212 -4.70 10.46 6.55
CA VAL A 212 -4.18 9.09 6.67
C VAL A 212 -3.55 8.65 5.35
N LEU A 213 -2.34 8.12 5.43
CA LEU A 213 -1.59 7.54 4.30
C LEU A 213 -1.31 6.06 4.59
N PRO A 214 -2.10 5.12 4.04
CA PRO A 214 -1.80 3.71 4.15
C PRO A 214 -0.56 3.35 3.31
N PHE A 215 0.21 2.39 3.78
CA PHE A 215 1.37 1.85 3.07
C PHE A 215 1.37 0.32 3.12
N THR A 216 1.97 -0.29 2.08
CA THR A 216 2.15 -1.75 1.95
C THR A 216 3.62 -2.16 1.81
N PHE A 217 4.53 -1.21 2.05
CA PHE A 217 5.98 -1.40 2.03
C PHE A 217 6.55 -1.51 3.45
N ARG A 218 7.78 -2.02 3.57
CA ARG A 218 8.54 -1.99 4.83
C ARG A 218 8.78 -0.54 5.27
N TRP A 219 8.23 -0.13 6.41
CA TRP A 219 8.42 1.21 6.94
C TRP A 219 9.91 1.53 7.14
N THR A 220 10.39 2.62 6.56
CA THR A 220 11.82 2.95 6.48
C THR A 220 12.36 3.60 7.74
N ARG A 221 11.49 3.95 8.70
CA ARG A 221 11.76 4.74 9.92
C ARG A 221 12.14 6.19 9.62
N SER A 222 13.10 6.42 8.73
CA SER A 222 13.48 7.74 8.23
C SER A 222 12.58 8.17 7.09
N PHE A 223 12.11 9.42 7.14
CA PHE A 223 11.18 9.99 6.14
C PHE A 223 11.40 11.50 6.00
N THR A 224 10.79 12.06 4.96
CA THR A 224 10.58 13.50 4.79
C THR A 224 9.08 13.74 4.65
N LEU A 225 8.55 14.64 5.47
CA LEU A 225 7.19 15.14 5.42
C LEU A 225 7.21 16.58 4.89
N ILE A 226 6.34 16.85 3.93
CA ILE A 226 6.01 18.19 3.47
C ILE A 226 4.51 18.39 3.70
N LEU A 227 4.16 19.39 4.49
CA LEU A 227 2.80 19.80 4.80
C LEU A 227 2.56 21.19 4.22
N GLN A 228 1.63 21.30 3.27
CA GLN A 228 1.25 22.56 2.65
C GLN A 228 -0.11 23.01 3.18
N ALA A 229 -0.19 24.25 3.67
CA ALA A 229 -1.44 24.96 3.85
C ALA A 229 -1.78 25.70 2.55
N LEU A 230 -2.99 25.50 2.05
CA LEU A 230 -3.43 26.00 0.74
C LEU A 230 -4.75 26.75 0.88
N ASP A 231 -4.90 27.83 0.13
CA ASP A 231 -6.17 28.55 -0.07
C ASP A 231 -6.87 28.00 -1.32
N LEU A 232 -8.10 27.53 -1.16
CA LEU A 232 -8.95 27.07 -2.26
C LEU A 232 -9.80 28.23 -2.81
N ASN A 233 -9.53 28.64 -4.05
CA ASN A 233 -10.38 29.58 -4.77
C ASN A 233 -11.45 28.83 -5.60
N ASN A 234 -12.63 29.44 -5.74
CA ASN A 234 -13.76 28.90 -6.50
C ASN A 234 -13.70 29.25 -8.00
N GLN A 235 -12.56 29.71 -8.53
CA GLN A 235 -12.43 29.93 -9.97
C GLN A 235 -12.19 28.57 -10.65
N THR A 236 -12.52 28.38 -11.92
CA THR A 236 -12.44 27.05 -12.57
C THR A 236 -11.09 26.85 -13.27
N SER A 237 -9.99 26.74 -12.51
CA SER A 237 -8.64 26.50 -13.06
C SER A 237 -7.84 25.45 -12.28
N PRO A 238 -6.93 24.68 -12.90
CA PRO A 238 -5.98 23.84 -12.15
C PRO A 238 -5.07 24.63 -11.18
N ALA A 239 -5.06 25.97 -11.24
CA ALA A 239 -4.38 26.88 -10.30
C ALA A 239 -5.25 27.34 -9.12
N ASN A 240 -6.26 26.57 -8.73
CA ASN A 240 -7.20 26.94 -7.67
C ASN A 240 -6.64 26.87 -6.24
N MET A 241 -5.59 26.08 -6.04
CA MET A 241 -4.96 25.90 -4.74
C MET A 241 -3.70 26.76 -4.67
N ARG A 242 -3.77 27.83 -3.89
CA ARG A 242 -2.68 28.79 -3.75
C ARG A 242 -1.96 28.58 -2.42
N PRO A 243 -0.63 28.54 -2.38
CA PRO A 243 0.10 28.25 -1.14
C PRO A 243 -0.06 29.40 -0.13
N ILE A 244 -0.45 29.04 1.10
CA ILE A 244 -0.42 29.92 2.27
C ILE A 244 0.93 29.78 2.96
N GLU A 245 1.33 28.53 3.25
CA GLU A 245 2.56 28.22 3.97
C GLU A 245 2.98 26.77 3.69
N GLU A 246 4.27 26.48 3.79
CA GLU A 246 4.80 25.13 3.67
C GLU A 246 5.73 24.78 4.84
N ALA A 247 5.40 23.68 5.53
CA ALA A 247 6.24 23.09 6.56
C ALA A 247 6.93 21.84 6.02
N SER A 248 8.23 21.71 6.27
CA SER A 248 8.99 20.50 6.00
C SER A 248 9.63 19.93 7.28
N PHE A 249 9.65 18.61 7.39
CA PHE A 249 10.29 17.91 8.50
C PHE A 249 10.89 16.59 8.01
N SER A 250 12.17 16.37 8.32
CA SER A 250 12.84 15.09 8.05
C SER A 250 13.38 14.52 9.35
N GLY A 251 13.12 13.24 9.58
CA GLY A 251 13.49 12.60 10.85
C GLY A 251 13.17 11.12 10.88
N ILE A 252 13.27 10.55 12.08
CA ILE A 252 12.93 9.16 12.37
C ILE A 252 11.61 9.12 13.14
N LEU A 253 10.71 8.23 12.74
CA LEU A 253 9.46 7.95 13.45
C LEU A 253 9.28 6.43 13.51
N LEU A 254 9.06 5.90 14.72
CA LEU A 254 8.80 4.47 14.94
C LEU A 254 7.30 4.22 15.06
N PRO A 255 6.80 3.04 14.67
CA PRO A 255 5.41 2.68 14.88
C PRO A 255 5.03 2.75 16.37
N SER A 256 4.00 3.53 16.70
CA SER A 256 3.49 3.72 18.06
C SER A 256 2.08 4.34 18.04
N ALA A 257 1.29 4.08 19.08
CA ALA A 257 0.03 4.78 19.30
C ALA A 257 0.24 6.24 19.74
N GLU A 258 1.43 6.54 20.31
CA GLU A 258 1.80 7.86 20.80
C GLU A 258 1.96 8.88 19.67
N TRP A 259 1.50 10.10 19.93
CA TRP A 259 1.57 11.19 18.96
C TRP A 259 2.81 12.05 19.14
N HIS A 260 3.45 12.41 18.03
CA HIS A 260 4.57 13.35 18.00
C HIS A 260 4.08 14.70 17.48
N THR A 261 4.10 15.73 18.34
CA THR A 261 3.65 17.08 17.97
C THR A 261 4.77 17.88 17.31
N LEU A 262 4.47 18.50 16.19
CA LEU A 262 5.36 19.34 15.39
C LEU A 262 4.78 20.75 15.30
N ASN A 263 5.63 21.73 15.57
CA ASN A 263 5.27 23.14 15.59
C ASN A 263 6.05 23.86 14.49
N HIS A 264 5.35 24.26 13.42
CA HIS A 264 5.94 25.05 12.36
C HIS A 264 5.65 26.53 12.58
N LYS A 265 6.71 27.34 12.68
CA LYS A 265 6.63 28.80 12.73
C LYS A 265 7.10 29.36 11.39
N GLY A 266 6.20 29.40 10.43
CA GLY A 266 6.45 29.92 9.10
C GLY A 266 6.47 31.44 9.05
N LYS A 267 6.70 31.98 7.85
CA LYS A 267 6.73 33.42 7.60
C LYS A 267 5.33 34.01 7.53
N THR A 268 4.40 33.28 6.91
CA THR A 268 3.02 33.70 6.67
C THR A 268 2.08 33.11 7.72
N ALA A 269 2.28 31.85 8.09
CA ALA A 269 1.41 31.17 9.04
C ALA A 269 2.17 30.29 10.04
N ARG A 270 1.55 30.10 11.20
CA ARG A 270 1.99 29.09 12.19
C ARG A 270 1.08 27.88 12.09
N ILE A 271 1.64 26.68 12.11
CA ILE A 271 0.88 25.44 12.01
C ILE A 271 1.34 24.51 13.13
N THR A 272 0.36 24.02 13.90
CA THR A 272 0.57 22.99 14.92
C THR A 272 -0.14 21.72 14.46
N TYR A 273 0.60 20.63 14.35
CA TYR A 273 0.09 19.34 13.91
C TYR A 273 0.80 18.21 14.64
N ARG A 274 0.23 17.02 14.63
CA ARG A 274 0.87 15.84 15.23
C ARG A 274 0.85 14.67 14.27
N VAL A 275 1.86 13.82 14.39
CA VAL A 275 2.07 12.68 13.51
C VAL A 275 2.31 11.41 14.31
N ARG A 276 1.93 10.27 13.74
CA ARG A 276 2.36 8.95 14.21
C ARG A 276 2.33 7.96 13.05
N VAL A 277 2.97 6.82 13.27
CA VAL A 277 2.88 5.67 12.37
C VAL A 277 2.34 4.52 13.18
N GLN A 278 1.45 3.73 12.59
CA GLN A 278 0.97 2.51 13.20
C GLN A 278 1.04 1.38 12.18
N CYS A 279 1.34 0.18 12.68
CA CYS A 279 1.22 -1.02 11.87
C CYS A 279 -0.25 -1.41 11.76
N ASP A 280 -0.62 -2.04 10.65
CA ASP A 280 -1.95 -2.62 10.53
C ASP A 280 -2.14 -3.75 11.56
N LEU A 281 -3.40 -4.13 11.80
CA LEU A 281 -3.72 -5.25 12.66
C LEU A 281 -2.93 -6.50 12.23
N HIS A 282 -2.35 -7.19 13.22
CA HIS A 282 -1.48 -8.37 13.04
C HIS A 282 -0.10 -8.08 12.41
N TYR A 283 0.25 -6.83 12.13
CA TYR A 283 1.61 -6.44 11.77
C TYR A 283 2.32 -5.83 12.96
N PHE A 284 3.57 -6.25 13.16
CA PHE A 284 4.39 -5.90 14.31
C PHE A 284 5.77 -5.46 13.85
N ASN A 285 6.62 -5.17 14.83
CA ASN A 285 7.98 -4.67 14.71
C ASN A 285 8.07 -3.20 14.26
N SER A 286 9.27 -2.63 14.40
CA SER A 286 9.58 -1.23 14.08
C SER A 286 9.53 -0.87 12.59
N THR A 287 9.23 -1.83 11.73
CA THR A 287 9.13 -1.68 10.27
C THR A 287 7.79 -2.19 9.70
N CYS A 288 6.87 -2.64 10.56
CA CYS A 288 5.56 -3.20 10.22
C CYS A 288 5.62 -4.36 9.22
N THR A 289 6.59 -5.27 9.36
CA THR A 289 6.78 -6.41 8.44
C THR A 289 6.56 -7.78 9.08
N THR A 290 6.58 -7.88 10.41
CA THR A 290 6.31 -9.16 11.08
C THR A 290 4.80 -9.37 11.13
N PHE A 291 4.28 -10.33 10.37
CA PHE A 291 2.87 -10.69 10.43
C PHE A 291 2.63 -11.83 11.42
N CYS A 292 1.76 -11.59 12.40
CA CYS A 292 1.31 -12.61 13.34
C CYS A 292 -0.18 -12.43 13.67
N ARG A 293 -0.99 -13.40 13.22
CA ARG A 293 -2.40 -13.48 13.58
C ARG A 293 -2.58 -14.67 14.54
N PRO A 294 -3.08 -14.45 15.77
CA PRO A 294 -3.36 -15.54 16.69
C PRO A 294 -4.22 -16.62 16.03
N ARG A 295 -3.94 -17.88 16.36
CA ARG A 295 -4.57 -19.05 15.75
C ARG A 295 -4.66 -20.17 16.76
N ASP A 296 -5.76 -20.90 16.70
CA ASP A 296 -6.01 -22.10 17.50
C ASP A 296 -6.80 -23.08 16.64
N ASP A 297 -6.10 -23.74 15.72
CA ASP A 297 -6.65 -24.73 14.79
C ASP A 297 -5.58 -25.75 14.39
N LYS A 298 -5.93 -26.70 13.51
CA LYS A 298 -5.02 -27.78 13.06
C LYS A 298 -3.65 -27.29 12.52
N PHE A 299 -3.53 -26.02 12.12
CA PHE A 299 -2.29 -25.46 11.58
C PHE A 299 -1.44 -24.71 12.62
N GLY A 300 -1.91 -24.57 13.86
CA GLY A 300 -1.13 -23.98 14.94
C GLY A 300 -1.97 -23.47 16.11
N HIS A 301 -1.37 -23.50 17.29
CA HIS A 301 -1.97 -23.14 18.58
C HIS A 301 -1.12 -22.08 19.27
N PHE A 302 -1.28 -20.81 18.90
CA PHE A 302 -0.44 -19.71 19.36
C PHE A 302 -1.15 -18.37 19.47
N THR A 303 -0.64 -17.55 20.39
CA THR A 303 -0.87 -16.11 20.44
C THR A 303 0.36 -15.37 19.87
N CYS A 304 0.28 -14.05 19.77
CA CYS A 304 1.36 -13.20 19.27
C CYS A 304 1.81 -12.25 20.37
N ASP A 305 3.11 -12.10 20.56
CA ASP A 305 3.66 -11.11 21.49
C ASP A 305 3.76 -9.70 20.85
N SER A 306 4.37 -8.74 21.55
CA SER A 306 4.56 -7.37 21.07
C SER A 306 5.51 -7.23 19.88
N ASN A 307 6.38 -8.20 19.65
CA ASN A 307 7.29 -8.25 18.50
C ASN A 307 6.67 -8.94 17.29
N GLY A 308 5.53 -9.61 17.50
CA GLY A 308 4.86 -10.46 16.52
C GLY A 308 5.44 -11.87 16.47
N ASP A 309 6.17 -12.29 17.49
CA ASP A 309 6.63 -13.66 17.62
C ASP A 309 5.49 -14.54 18.14
N LYS A 310 5.47 -15.80 17.67
CA LYS A 310 4.45 -16.77 18.08
C LYS A 310 4.75 -17.27 19.48
N VAL A 311 3.76 -17.18 20.36
CA VAL A 311 3.80 -17.74 21.71
C VAL A 311 2.87 -18.95 21.74
N CYS A 312 3.43 -20.14 21.86
CA CYS A 312 2.63 -21.36 21.89
C CYS A 312 1.70 -21.39 23.10
N ILE A 313 0.46 -21.79 22.87
CA ILE A 313 -0.51 -22.06 23.94
C ILE A 313 0.04 -23.22 24.79
N ALA A 314 -0.24 -23.20 26.10
CA ALA A 314 0.24 -24.22 27.02
C ALA A 314 -0.08 -25.64 26.50
N GLY A 315 0.95 -26.50 26.46
CA GLY A 315 0.85 -27.84 25.90
C GLY A 315 1.18 -27.95 24.41
N TRP A 316 1.54 -26.86 23.72
CA TRP A 316 1.97 -26.88 22.33
C TRP A 316 3.43 -26.42 22.17
N LYS A 317 4.10 -26.92 21.13
CA LYS A 317 5.48 -26.59 20.77
C LYS A 317 5.70 -26.64 19.26
N GLY A 318 6.91 -26.29 18.84
CA GLY A 318 7.29 -26.21 17.43
C GLY A 318 7.25 -24.78 16.90
N THR A 319 7.83 -24.55 15.74
CA THR A 319 7.97 -23.21 15.15
C THR A 319 6.62 -22.57 14.79
N ASN A 320 5.57 -23.36 14.58
CA ASN A 320 4.20 -22.89 14.37
C ASN A 320 3.24 -23.33 15.49
N CYS A 321 3.77 -23.84 16.60
CA CYS A 321 2.98 -24.36 17.71
C CYS A 321 1.95 -25.41 17.27
N GLU A 322 2.37 -26.29 16.37
CA GLU A 322 1.58 -27.34 15.74
C GLU A 322 1.76 -28.72 16.39
N THR A 323 2.76 -28.87 17.27
CA THR A 323 3.11 -30.14 17.90
C THR A 323 2.63 -30.17 19.34
N ALA A 324 1.81 -31.13 19.71
CA ALA A 324 1.41 -31.33 21.09
C ALA A 324 2.60 -31.77 21.97
N VAL A 325 2.65 -31.27 23.20
CA VAL A 325 3.58 -31.70 24.24
C VAL A 325 2.96 -32.92 24.92
N CYS A 326 3.56 -34.08 24.72
CA CYS A 326 3.05 -35.34 25.27
C CYS A 326 3.23 -35.42 26.78
N LYS A 327 2.53 -36.39 27.39
CA LYS A 327 2.68 -36.70 28.81
C LYS A 327 4.14 -36.91 29.19
N GLU A 328 4.53 -36.43 30.36
CA GLU A 328 5.87 -36.68 30.89
C GLU A 328 6.13 -38.20 31.00
N GLY A 329 7.30 -38.64 30.54
CA GLY A 329 7.65 -40.07 30.46
C GLY A 329 7.17 -40.80 29.19
N CYS A 330 6.48 -40.13 28.27
CA CYS A 330 6.12 -40.73 26.97
C CYS A 330 7.38 -41.08 26.16
N HIS A 331 7.42 -42.28 25.55
CA HIS A 331 8.62 -42.77 24.88
C HIS A 331 8.98 -41.89 23.67
N PRO A 332 10.21 -41.37 23.55
CA PRO A 332 10.55 -40.36 22.54
C PRO A 332 10.47 -40.85 21.09
N THR A 333 10.59 -42.16 20.87
CA THR A 333 10.54 -42.77 19.52
C THR A 333 9.31 -43.65 19.28
N HIS A 334 8.59 -44.05 20.34
CA HIS A 334 7.50 -45.03 20.24
C HIS A 334 6.17 -44.53 20.82
N GLY A 335 6.19 -43.39 21.52
CA GLY A 335 5.00 -42.73 22.02
C GLY A 335 4.64 -41.52 21.16
N LYS A 336 3.35 -41.29 20.93
CA LYS A 336 2.83 -40.12 20.22
C LYS A 336 1.71 -39.46 21.01
N CYS A 337 1.47 -38.17 20.76
CA CYS A 337 0.27 -37.50 21.20
C CYS A 337 -0.20 -36.49 20.15
N ASP A 338 -1.49 -36.50 19.84
CA ASP A 338 -2.13 -35.44 19.04
C ASP A 338 -2.83 -34.40 19.92
N VAL A 339 -3.05 -34.73 21.21
CA VAL A 339 -3.59 -33.83 22.24
C VAL A 339 -2.55 -33.67 23.35
N PRO A 340 -2.30 -32.44 23.84
CA PRO A 340 -1.33 -32.21 24.91
C PRO A 340 -1.61 -33.04 26.16
N GLY A 341 -0.55 -33.61 26.75
CA GLY A 341 -0.62 -34.40 27.99
C GLY A 341 -1.05 -35.86 27.82
N LEU A 342 -1.32 -36.34 26.58
CA LEU A 342 -1.57 -37.75 26.29
C LEU A 342 -0.29 -38.49 25.86
N CYS A 343 -0.37 -39.82 25.77
CA CYS A 343 0.65 -40.69 25.19
C CYS A 343 -0.05 -41.95 24.67
N GLU A 344 0.09 -42.18 23.37
CA GLU A 344 -0.36 -43.37 22.64
C GLU A 344 0.83 -44.26 22.27
#